data_AF-A0A1E7YYB7-F1
#
_entry.id   AF-A0A1E7YYB7-F1
#
_cell.length_a   1.000
_cell.length_b   1.000
_cell.length_c   1.000
_cell.angle_alpha   90.00
_cell.angle_beta   90.00
_cell.angle_gamma   90.00
#
_symmetry.space_group_name_H-M   'P 1'
#
loop_
_entity.id
_entity.type
_entity.pdbx_description
1 polymer ?
#
loop_
_entity_poly.entity_id
_entity_poly.type
_entity_poly.pdbx_seq_one_letter_code
_entity_poly.pdbx_strand_id
1 'polypeptide(L)'
;MGSAQQTLASAWPSGFWWLLSLLPLAIFVSLPLSEEGQTTIAFALLGALSLSYFWRLRLPKDSVLLPWLRLFLVFTSLALALRYFYWRATETLPFGYGLASSLAGLLLFAVEIYGFVTFVFGHFINAQPLQRTPLPCDLADPALPTVDVFVPTYNEDPSVLRPTILAATQMLYPKDRFTVWILDDGGTEQKCKDKDPVKAAAAHRRARELQDMAAELGARYLTRARNEHAKAGNLNHALTKTSGTLGFWCSTAITFPHATSW
;
A
#
# COMPACT_ATOMS: atom_id res chain seq x y z
N MET A 1 -4.82 -23.61 -23.63
CA MET A 1 -3.39 -23.22 -23.60
C MET A 1 -2.93 -22.71 -24.98
N GLY A 2 -3.68 -21.81 -25.64
CA GLY A 2 -3.40 -21.41 -27.04
C GLY A 2 -3.36 -19.89 -27.30
N SER A 3 -3.71 -19.04 -26.34
CA SER A 3 -3.78 -17.58 -26.53
C SER A 3 -2.59 -16.80 -25.94
N ALA A 4 -1.82 -17.39 -25.01
CA ALA A 4 -0.72 -16.70 -24.34
C ALA A 4 0.62 -16.71 -25.11
N GLN A 5 0.77 -17.58 -26.11
CA GLN A 5 2.01 -17.68 -26.92
C GLN A 5 2.04 -16.72 -28.11
N GLN A 6 0.91 -16.13 -28.52
CA GLN A 6 0.86 -15.22 -29.67
C GLN A 6 1.28 -13.77 -29.36
N THR A 7 1.34 -13.35 -28.09
CA THR A 7 1.71 -11.98 -27.69
C THR A 7 3.21 -11.75 -27.57
N LEU A 8 4.04 -12.80 -27.47
CA LEU A 8 5.49 -12.65 -27.30
C LEU A 8 6.25 -12.39 -28.62
N ALA A 9 5.66 -12.74 -29.77
CA ALA A 9 6.30 -12.58 -31.08
C ALA A 9 6.27 -11.14 -31.64
N SER A 10 5.51 -10.21 -31.03
CA SER A 10 5.33 -8.83 -31.49
C SER A 10 6.00 -7.78 -30.59
N ALA A 11 6.83 -8.19 -29.62
CA ALA A 11 7.51 -7.26 -28.70
C ALA A 11 8.77 -6.59 -29.29
N TRP A 12 9.31 -7.10 -30.39
CA TRP A 12 10.54 -6.56 -31.01
C TRP A 12 10.35 -5.19 -31.71
N PRO A 13 9.27 -4.95 -32.49
CA PRO A 13 9.01 -3.64 -33.05
C PRO A 13 8.81 -2.56 -31.97
N SER A 14 8.11 -2.87 -30.88
CA SER A 14 7.81 -1.90 -29.83
C SER A 14 9.05 -1.52 -29.02
N GLY A 15 9.91 -2.49 -28.68
CA GLY A 15 11.18 -2.22 -27.98
C GLY A 15 12.12 -1.32 -28.77
N PHE A 16 12.22 -1.51 -30.08
CA PHE A 16 13.03 -0.66 -30.96
C PHE A 16 12.54 0.81 -30.95
N TRP A 17 11.24 1.04 -31.13
CA TRP A 17 10.67 2.39 -31.09
C TRP A 17 10.79 3.05 -29.71
N TRP A 18 10.69 2.26 -28.64
CA TRP A 18 10.96 2.73 -27.27
C TRP A 18 12.39 3.21 -27.11
N LEU A 19 13.38 2.42 -27.53
CA LEU A 19 14.79 2.82 -27.47
C LEU A 19 15.07 4.03 -28.36
N LEU A 20 14.45 4.10 -29.54
CA LEU A 20 14.59 5.26 -30.43
C LEU A 20 14.03 6.54 -29.78
N SER A 21 12.93 6.44 -29.03
CA SER A 21 12.35 7.59 -28.31
C SER A 21 13.25 8.18 -27.22
N LEU A 22 14.26 7.43 -26.76
CA LEU A 22 15.25 7.92 -25.81
C LEU A 22 16.28 8.87 -26.44
N LEU A 23 16.50 8.81 -27.75
CA LEU A 23 17.45 9.69 -28.45
C LEU A 23 17.08 11.18 -28.35
N PRO A 24 15.87 11.64 -28.71
CA PRO A 24 15.52 13.05 -28.55
C PRO A 24 15.54 13.50 -27.09
N LEU A 25 15.21 12.62 -26.15
CA LEU A 25 15.30 12.90 -24.72
C LEU A 25 16.76 13.09 -24.28
N ALA A 26 17.67 12.21 -24.72
CA ALA A 26 19.10 12.32 -24.43
C ALA A 26 19.71 13.60 -25.02
N ILE A 27 19.31 13.97 -26.24
CA ILE A 27 19.69 15.26 -26.85
C ILE A 27 19.18 16.41 -25.98
N PHE A 28 17.89 16.44 -25.64
CA PHE A 28 17.31 17.50 -24.80
C PHE A 28 18.02 17.66 -23.43
N VAL A 29 18.33 16.54 -22.79
CA VAL A 29 19.00 16.52 -21.48
C VAL A 29 20.44 17.04 -21.57
N SER A 30 21.15 16.74 -22.66
CA SER A 30 22.55 17.13 -22.86
C SER A 30 22.75 18.48 -23.53
N LEU A 31 21.68 19.17 -23.96
CA LEU A 31 21.78 20.48 -24.57
C LEU A 31 22.34 21.52 -23.57
N PRO A 32 23.51 22.12 -23.83
CA PRO A 32 24.00 23.25 -23.06
C PRO A 32 23.09 24.44 -23.36
N LEU A 33 22.47 24.99 -22.33
CA LEU A 33 21.59 26.15 -22.45
C LEU A 33 22.15 27.27 -21.60
N SER A 34 21.96 28.51 -22.06
CA SER A 34 22.19 29.68 -21.22
C SER A 34 21.27 29.65 -19.99
N GLU A 35 21.65 30.37 -18.94
CA GLU A 35 20.82 30.50 -17.72
C GLU A 35 19.41 31.03 -18.04
N GLU A 36 19.30 32.00 -18.97
CA GLU A 36 18.03 32.53 -19.46
C GLU A 36 17.20 31.46 -20.20
N GLY A 37 17.84 30.66 -21.06
CA GLY A 37 17.19 29.57 -21.79
C GLY A 37 16.68 28.48 -20.86
N GLN A 38 17.49 28.10 -19.87
CA GLN A 38 17.13 27.13 -18.83
C GLN A 38 15.95 27.64 -17.98
N THR A 39 15.99 28.90 -17.58
CA THR A 39 14.92 29.53 -16.78
C THR A 39 13.60 29.55 -17.57
N THR A 40 13.65 29.94 -18.84
CA THR A 40 12.48 29.97 -19.71
C THR A 40 11.84 28.60 -19.86
N ILE A 41 12.65 27.56 -20.12
CA ILE A 41 12.18 26.18 -20.24
C ILE A 41 11.64 25.65 -18.91
N ALA A 42 12.31 25.93 -17.79
CA ALA A 42 11.86 25.51 -16.48
C ALA A 42 10.47 26.08 -16.14
N PHE A 43 10.26 27.40 -16.34
CA PHE A 43 8.96 28.02 -16.12
C PHE A 43 7.88 27.52 -17.09
N ALA A 44 8.23 27.31 -18.37
CA ALA A 44 7.29 26.76 -19.35
C ALA A 44 6.83 25.35 -18.96
N LEU A 45 7.76 24.47 -18.57
CA LEU A 45 7.44 23.10 -18.16
C LEU A 45 6.69 23.06 -16.83
N LEU A 46 7.06 23.90 -15.86
CA LEU A 46 6.29 24.04 -14.61
C LEU A 46 4.86 24.56 -14.85
N GLY A 47 4.70 25.51 -15.76
CA GLY A 47 3.39 25.99 -16.21
C GLY A 47 2.57 24.89 -16.86
N ALA A 48 3.18 24.11 -17.75
CA ALA A 48 2.53 22.95 -18.39
C ALA A 48 2.13 21.89 -17.35
N LEU A 49 3.02 21.52 -16.42
CA LEU A 49 2.72 20.58 -15.34
C LEU A 49 1.57 21.08 -14.45
N SER A 50 1.59 22.36 -14.08
CA SER A 50 0.54 22.97 -13.25
C SER A 50 -0.80 22.96 -13.97
N LEU A 51 -0.83 23.37 -15.25
CA LEU A 51 -2.03 23.35 -16.06
C LEU A 51 -2.57 21.93 -16.24
N SER A 52 -1.70 20.96 -16.53
CA SER A 52 -2.07 19.54 -16.61
C SER A 52 -2.61 19.00 -15.28
N TYR A 53 -2.05 19.41 -14.15
CA TYR A 53 -2.57 19.05 -12.84
C TYR A 53 -3.96 19.63 -12.58
N PHE A 54 -4.17 20.93 -12.82
CA PHE A 54 -5.49 21.55 -12.68
C PHE A 54 -6.52 20.97 -13.65
N TRP A 55 -6.10 20.62 -14.86
CA TRP A 55 -6.96 19.97 -15.83
C TRP A 55 -7.37 18.57 -15.38
N ARG A 56 -6.44 17.80 -14.78
CA ARG A 56 -6.73 16.49 -14.17
C ARG A 56 -7.83 16.60 -13.11
N LEU A 57 -7.81 17.64 -12.28
CA LEU A 57 -8.80 17.84 -11.22
C LEU A 57 -10.22 18.08 -11.75
N ARG A 58 -10.35 18.55 -13.00
CA ARG A 58 -11.64 18.81 -13.65
C ARG A 58 -12.18 17.63 -14.46
N LEU A 59 -11.37 16.59 -14.68
CA LEU A 59 -11.76 15.43 -15.50
C LEU A 59 -12.52 14.38 -14.66
N PRO A 60 -13.62 13.81 -15.19
CA PRO A 60 -14.27 12.63 -14.61
C PRO A 60 -13.28 11.47 -14.42
N LYS A 61 -13.44 10.67 -13.37
CA LYS A 61 -12.53 9.56 -13.02
C LYS A 61 -12.40 8.49 -14.12
N ASP A 62 -13.43 8.37 -14.97
CA ASP A 62 -13.51 7.38 -16.05
C ASP A 62 -13.07 7.95 -17.40
N SER A 63 -12.49 9.16 -17.42
CA SER A 63 -12.07 9.81 -18.66
C SER A 63 -10.92 9.07 -19.34
N VAL A 64 -11.07 8.80 -20.63
CA VAL A 64 -10.03 8.19 -21.49
C VAL A 64 -8.74 9.03 -21.58
N LEU A 65 -8.79 10.32 -21.22
CA LEU A 65 -7.66 11.24 -21.25
C LEU A 65 -6.75 11.14 -20.01
N LEU A 66 -7.24 10.59 -18.89
CA LEU A 66 -6.49 10.54 -17.63
C LEU A 66 -5.18 9.74 -17.73
N PRO A 67 -5.12 8.57 -18.40
CA PRO A 67 -3.86 7.84 -18.58
C PRO A 67 -2.83 8.65 -19.38
N TRP A 68 -3.25 9.30 -20.46
CA TRP A 68 -2.37 10.13 -21.30
C TRP A 68 -1.84 11.34 -20.55
N LEU A 69 -2.70 12.03 -19.80
CA LEU A 69 -2.31 13.15 -18.95
C LEU A 69 -1.31 12.71 -17.88
N ARG A 70 -1.49 11.51 -17.29
CA ARG A 70 -0.55 10.96 -16.33
C ARG A 70 0.80 10.63 -16.96
N LEU A 71 0.82 10.00 -18.13
CA LEU A 71 2.05 9.71 -18.87
C LEU A 71 2.79 11.01 -19.24
N PHE A 72 2.06 12.06 -19.64
CA PHE A 72 2.64 13.38 -19.91
C PHE A 72 3.31 13.98 -18.66
N LEU A 73 2.65 13.93 -17.50
CA LEU A 73 3.21 14.39 -16.22
C LEU A 73 4.46 13.59 -15.83
N VAL A 74 4.42 12.27 -15.96
CA VAL A 74 5.54 11.36 -15.68
C VAL A 74 6.72 11.67 -16.60
N PHE A 75 6.48 11.78 -17.91
CA PHE A 75 7.54 12.01 -18.89
C PHE A 75 8.18 13.40 -18.72
N THR A 76 7.36 14.44 -18.54
CA THR A 76 7.85 15.81 -18.37
C THR A 76 8.65 15.97 -17.09
N SER A 77 8.19 15.38 -15.98
CA SER A 77 8.93 15.42 -14.71
C SER A 77 10.23 14.61 -14.78
N LEU A 78 10.25 13.47 -15.47
CA LEU A 78 11.47 12.69 -15.70
C LEU A 78 12.49 13.44 -16.56
N ALA A 79 12.04 14.12 -17.62
CA ALA A 79 12.91 14.92 -18.48
C ALA A 79 13.57 16.08 -17.71
N LEU A 80 12.80 16.79 -16.86
CA LEU A 80 13.32 17.83 -15.97
C LEU A 80 14.34 17.27 -14.98
N ALA A 81 14.04 16.13 -14.36
CA ALA A 81 14.93 15.49 -13.40
C ALA A 81 16.23 15.04 -14.08
N LEU A 82 16.17 14.37 -15.23
CA LEU A 82 17.37 13.96 -15.99
C LEU A 82 18.23 15.16 -16.41
N ARG A 83 17.61 16.27 -16.83
CA ARG A 83 18.31 17.51 -17.13
C ARG A 83 19.00 18.10 -15.89
N TYR A 84 18.33 18.12 -14.75
CA TYR A 84 18.93 18.52 -13.48
C TYR A 84 20.14 17.65 -13.14
N PHE A 85 20.02 16.33 -13.25
CA PHE A 85 21.12 15.41 -12.95
C PHE A 85 22.30 15.54 -13.92
N TYR A 86 22.04 15.83 -15.20
CA TYR A 86 23.09 16.13 -16.17
C TYR A 86 23.88 17.37 -15.73
N TRP A 87 23.20 18.51 -15.51
CA TRP A 87 23.81 19.74 -15.00
C TRP A 87 24.55 19.52 -13.68
N ARG A 88 23.93 18.78 -12.75
CA ARG A 88 24.52 18.45 -11.44
C ARG A 88 25.85 17.70 -11.60
N ALA A 89 25.90 16.72 -12.49
CA ALA A 89 27.07 15.90 -12.73
C ALA A 89 28.18 16.63 -13.51
N THR A 90 27.84 17.54 -14.43
CA THR A 90 28.83 18.17 -15.32
C THR A 90 29.35 19.51 -14.81
N GLU A 91 28.53 20.32 -14.16
CA GLU A 91 28.86 21.73 -13.87
C GLU A 91 29.02 22.05 -12.38
N THR A 92 28.40 21.27 -11.49
CA THR A 92 28.28 21.68 -10.06
C THR A 92 29.15 20.89 -9.08
N LEU A 93 29.83 19.84 -9.53
CA LEU A 93 30.68 19.04 -8.67
C LEU A 93 31.94 19.85 -8.31
N PRO A 94 32.28 20.00 -7.01
CA PRO A 94 33.34 20.88 -6.55
C PRO A 94 34.74 20.23 -6.68
N PHE A 95 35.02 19.62 -7.83
CA PHE A 95 36.33 19.09 -8.15
C PHE A 95 37.33 20.25 -8.27
N GLY A 96 38.38 20.24 -7.44
CA GLY A 96 39.41 21.28 -7.43
C GLY A 96 39.44 22.15 -6.16
N TYR A 97 38.42 22.08 -5.30
CA TYR A 97 38.35 22.83 -4.03
C TYR A 97 38.89 22.04 -2.82
N GLY A 98 39.69 20.99 -3.06
CA GLY A 98 40.27 20.12 -2.03
C GLY A 98 39.48 18.82 -1.77
N LEU A 99 40.14 17.85 -1.11
CA LEU A 99 39.61 16.49 -0.93
C LEU A 99 38.28 16.48 -0.14
N ALA A 100 38.19 17.25 0.94
CA ALA A 100 36.99 17.30 1.79
C ALA A 100 35.77 17.82 1.02
N SER A 101 35.96 18.88 0.21
CA SER A 101 34.89 19.45 -0.62
C SER A 101 34.43 18.46 -1.72
N SER A 102 35.38 17.80 -2.39
CA SER A 102 35.08 16.76 -3.38
C SER A 102 34.30 15.59 -2.78
N LEU A 103 34.69 15.10 -1.59
CA LEU A 103 33.98 14.01 -0.90
C LEU A 103 32.58 14.42 -0.45
N ALA A 104 32.41 15.62 0.11
CA ALA A 104 31.10 16.14 0.50
C ALA A 104 30.18 16.31 -0.73
N GLY A 105 30.71 16.80 -1.85
CA GLY A 105 29.98 16.91 -3.11
C GLY A 105 29.54 15.57 -3.67
N LEU A 106 30.41 14.56 -3.66
CA LEU A 106 30.08 13.20 -4.08
C LEU A 106 29.05 12.53 -3.16
N LEU A 107 29.15 12.73 -1.85
CA LEU A 107 28.17 12.18 -0.90
C LEU A 107 26.79 12.80 -1.12
N LEU A 108 26.72 14.13 -1.30
CA LEU A 108 25.48 14.82 -1.61
C LEU A 108 24.89 14.31 -2.93
N PHE A 109 25.72 14.17 -3.98
CA PHE A 109 25.28 13.63 -5.26
C PHE A 109 24.77 12.18 -5.15
N ALA A 110 25.38 11.34 -4.31
CA ALA A 110 24.91 9.97 -4.06
C ALA A 110 23.54 9.94 -3.37
N VAL A 111 23.31 10.83 -2.39
CA VAL A 111 22.00 10.98 -1.74
C VAL A 111 20.95 11.48 -2.73
N GLU A 112 21.31 12.40 -3.62
CA GLU A 112 20.43 12.86 -4.69
C GLU A 112 20.09 11.74 -5.66
N ILE A 113 21.06 10.92 -6.08
CA ILE A 113 20.81 9.72 -6.92
C ILE A 113 19.83 8.77 -6.23
N TYR A 114 19.98 8.54 -4.92
CA TYR A 114 19.01 7.73 -4.17
C TYR A 114 17.61 8.34 -4.26
N GLY A 115 17.48 9.65 -4.04
CA GLY A 115 16.22 10.38 -4.23
C GLY A 115 15.65 10.21 -5.64
N PHE A 116 16.49 10.33 -6.68
CA PHE A 116 16.09 10.13 -8.07
C PHE A 116 15.60 8.71 -8.36
N VAL A 117 16.29 7.69 -7.84
CA VAL A 117 15.87 6.29 -7.98
C VAL A 117 14.50 6.07 -7.33
N THR A 118 14.28 6.58 -6.11
CA THR A 118 12.96 6.52 -5.46
C THR A 118 11.88 7.26 -6.25
N PHE A 119 12.23 8.41 -6.83
CA PHE A 119 11.36 9.19 -7.71
C PHE A 119 10.96 8.40 -8.96
N VAL A 120 11.90 7.75 -9.64
CA VAL A 120 11.62 6.92 -10.83
C VAL A 120 10.73 5.72 -10.48
N PHE A 121 11.02 5.02 -9.38
CA PHE A 121 10.17 3.92 -8.91
C PHE A 121 8.76 4.40 -8.56
N GLY A 122 8.63 5.56 -7.91
CA GLY A 122 7.34 6.18 -7.64
C GLY A 122 6.54 6.43 -8.91
N HIS A 123 7.17 6.94 -9.96
CA HIS A 123 6.51 7.15 -11.25
C HIS A 123 6.10 5.84 -11.92
N PHE A 124 6.96 4.82 -11.89
CA PHE A 124 6.68 3.52 -12.47
C PHE A 124 5.48 2.83 -11.82
N ILE A 125 5.43 2.82 -10.47
CA ILE A 125 4.32 2.24 -9.70
C ILE A 125 3.01 2.98 -9.99
N ASN A 126 3.05 4.30 -10.14
CA ASN A 126 1.87 5.12 -10.34
C ASN A 126 1.46 5.29 -11.82
N ALA A 127 2.23 4.77 -12.79
CA ALA A 127 1.97 4.97 -14.22
C ALA A 127 0.57 4.47 -14.62
N GLN A 128 0.16 3.31 -14.11
CA GLN A 128 -1.16 2.74 -14.39
C GLN A 128 -1.75 2.08 -13.14
N PRO A 129 -2.44 2.83 -12.26
CA PRO A 129 -3.09 2.27 -11.11
C PRO A 129 -4.22 1.36 -11.56
N LEU A 130 -4.28 0.15 -10.99
CA LEU A 130 -5.36 -0.79 -11.25
C LEU A 130 -6.64 -0.28 -10.59
N GLN A 131 -7.61 0.10 -11.42
CA GLN A 131 -8.97 0.31 -10.96
C GLN A 131 -9.70 -1.03 -11.00
N ARG A 132 -9.93 -1.63 -9.84
CA ARG A 132 -10.76 -2.82 -9.71
C ARG A 132 -12.19 -2.39 -9.42
N THR A 133 -13.12 -2.73 -10.31
CA THR A 133 -14.54 -2.65 -10.00
C THR A 133 -14.91 -3.80 -9.06
N PRO A 134 -15.59 -3.53 -7.94
CA PRO A 134 -16.11 -4.61 -7.10
C PRO A 134 -17.10 -5.42 -7.94
N LEU A 135 -16.92 -6.74 -7.95
CA LEU A 135 -17.87 -7.64 -8.60
C LEU A 135 -19.17 -7.67 -7.78
N PRO A 136 -20.35 -7.65 -8.42
CA PRO A 136 -21.58 -7.92 -7.71
C PRO A 136 -21.50 -9.32 -7.08
N CYS A 137 -21.69 -9.40 -5.76
CA CYS A 137 -21.72 -10.66 -5.04
C CYS A 137 -23.19 -11.08 -4.87
N ASP A 138 -23.57 -12.21 -5.47
CA ASP A 138 -24.85 -12.84 -5.17
C ASP A 138 -24.71 -13.57 -3.83
N LEU A 139 -25.39 -13.08 -2.80
CA LEU A 139 -25.37 -13.68 -1.46
C LEU A 139 -26.14 -15.02 -1.41
N ALA A 140 -26.95 -15.32 -2.42
CA ALA A 140 -27.67 -16.59 -2.52
C ALA A 140 -26.85 -17.71 -3.20
N ASP A 141 -25.64 -17.40 -3.71
CA ASP A 141 -24.81 -18.38 -4.39
C ASP A 141 -24.33 -19.49 -3.42
N PRO A 142 -24.70 -20.77 -3.65
CA PRO A 142 -24.26 -21.87 -2.81
C PRO A 142 -22.73 -22.14 -2.89
N ALA A 143 -22.05 -21.63 -3.92
CA ALA A 143 -20.61 -21.73 -4.10
C ALA A 143 -19.80 -20.76 -3.23
N LEU A 144 -20.46 -19.90 -2.45
CA LEU A 144 -19.79 -18.98 -1.54
C LEU A 144 -18.85 -19.71 -0.55
N PRO A 145 -17.58 -19.29 -0.43
CA PRO A 145 -16.64 -19.94 0.47
C PRO A 145 -17.05 -19.77 1.93
N THR A 146 -16.59 -20.66 2.81
CA THR A 146 -16.65 -20.40 4.25
C THR A 146 -15.56 -19.39 4.64
N VAL A 147 -15.91 -18.41 5.48
CA VAL A 147 -15.01 -17.31 5.85
C VAL A 147 -14.78 -17.26 7.36
N ASP A 148 -13.53 -17.29 7.78
CA ASP A 148 -13.15 -16.96 9.16
C ASP A 148 -12.70 -15.50 9.24
N VAL A 149 -13.36 -14.70 10.07
CA VAL A 149 -13.00 -13.30 10.32
C VAL A 149 -12.21 -13.20 11.61
N PHE A 150 -10.94 -12.86 11.52
CA PHE A 150 -10.05 -12.77 12.66
C PHE A 150 -9.87 -11.32 13.15
N VAL A 151 -10.11 -11.11 14.44
CA VAL A 151 -9.92 -9.84 15.16
C VAL A 151 -8.82 -10.02 16.21
N PRO A 152 -7.53 -9.84 15.84
CA PRO A 152 -6.43 -9.95 16.79
C PRO A 152 -6.36 -8.75 17.72
N THR A 153 -6.15 -9.02 19.00
CA THR A 153 -6.05 -8.01 20.06
C THR A 153 -4.98 -8.39 21.09
N TYR A 154 -4.35 -7.37 21.68
CA TYR A 154 -3.31 -7.50 22.69
C TYR A 154 -3.60 -6.68 23.95
N ASN A 155 -3.73 -5.37 23.80
CA ASN A 155 -3.92 -4.42 24.91
C ASN A 155 -4.96 -3.34 24.59
N GLU A 156 -5.70 -3.49 23.49
CA GLU A 156 -6.74 -2.54 23.11
C GLU A 156 -7.92 -2.62 24.08
N ASP A 157 -8.53 -1.45 24.33
CA ASP A 157 -9.64 -1.31 25.24
C ASP A 157 -10.90 -2.03 24.69
N PRO A 158 -11.65 -2.76 25.53
CA PRO A 158 -12.91 -3.41 25.15
C PRO A 158 -13.89 -2.48 24.41
N SER A 159 -13.96 -1.20 24.78
CA SER A 159 -14.82 -0.20 24.11
C SER A 159 -14.43 0.06 22.65
N VAL A 160 -13.16 -0.14 22.28
CA VAL A 160 -12.66 -0.01 20.90
C VAL A 160 -12.90 -1.31 20.11
N LEU A 161 -12.85 -2.46 20.78
CA LEU A 161 -13.08 -3.77 20.16
C LEU A 161 -14.56 -4.00 19.85
N ARG A 162 -15.45 -3.61 20.77
CA ARG A 162 -16.91 -3.80 20.66
C ARG A 162 -17.50 -3.34 19.31
N PRO A 163 -17.27 -2.11 18.81
CA PRO A 163 -17.81 -1.70 17.52
C PRO A 163 -17.22 -2.50 16.36
N THR A 164 -15.94 -2.89 16.44
CA THR A 164 -15.28 -3.70 15.40
C THR A 164 -15.88 -5.10 15.33
N ILE A 165 -16.10 -5.74 16.47
CA ILE A 165 -16.70 -7.07 16.56
C ILE A 165 -18.17 -7.01 16.12
N LEU A 166 -18.92 -6.00 16.57
CA LEU A 166 -20.31 -5.81 16.14
C LEU A 166 -20.39 -5.62 14.62
N ALA A 167 -19.53 -4.78 14.03
CA ALA A 167 -19.51 -4.58 12.58
C ALA A 167 -19.15 -5.88 11.83
N ALA A 168 -18.22 -6.68 12.38
CA ALA A 168 -17.86 -7.97 11.81
C ALA A 168 -19.01 -9.00 11.89
N THR A 169 -19.76 -9.06 12.99
CA THR A 169 -20.91 -9.98 13.10
C THR A 169 -22.11 -9.55 12.25
N GLN A 170 -22.19 -8.25 11.93
CA GLN A 170 -23.21 -7.67 11.04
C GLN A 170 -22.80 -7.58 9.56
N MET A 171 -21.71 -8.23 9.16
CA MET A 171 -21.33 -8.32 7.75
C MET A 171 -22.47 -8.93 6.90
N LEU A 172 -22.66 -8.39 5.69
CA LEU A 172 -23.57 -8.89 4.67
C LEU A 172 -22.98 -10.18 4.05
N TYR A 173 -23.21 -11.30 4.72
CA TYR A 173 -22.81 -12.63 4.29
C TYR A 173 -23.76 -13.68 4.90
N PRO A 174 -23.98 -14.85 4.26
CA PRO A 174 -24.78 -15.91 4.87
C PRO A 174 -24.26 -16.30 6.25
N LYS A 175 -25.11 -16.23 7.28
CA LYS A 175 -24.72 -16.37 8.70
C LYS A 175 -24.18 -17.76 9.05
N ASP A 176 -24.49 -18.78 8.24
CA ASP A 176 -23.99 -20.15 8.33
C ASP A 176 -22.61 -20.34 7.69
N ARG A 177 -22.15 -19.37 6.88
CA ARG A 177 -20.92 -19.45 6.09
C ARG A 177 -19.76 -18.64 6.65
N PHE A 178 -19.93 -17.86 7.71
CA PHE A 178 -18.80 -17.18 8.34
C PHE A 178 -18.80 -17.28 9.86
N THR A 179 -17.61 -17.18 10.44
CA THR A 179 -17.43 -17.16 11.89
C THR A 179 -16.45 -16.05 12.26
N VAL A 180 -16.83 -15.23 13.25
CA VAL A 180 -15.98 -14.16 13.77
C VAL A 180 -15.21 -14.66 14.99
N TRP A 181 -13.90 -14.50 14.97
CA TRP A 181 -12.96 -14.96 16.00
C TRP A 181 -12.22 -13.78 16.63
N ILE A 182 -12.34 -13.61 17.94
CA ILE A 182 -11.54 -12.68 18.74
C ILE A 182 -10.27 -13.42 19.17
N LEU A 183 -9.11 -12.94 18.73
CA LEU A 183 -7.82 -13.58 19.02
C LEU A 183 -7.07 -12.77 20.08
N ASP A 184 -7.13 -13.20 21.33
CA ASP A 184 -6.62 -12.43 22.48
C ASP A 184 -5.23 -12.91 22.94
N ASP A 185 -4.20 -12.10 22.65
CA ASP A 185 -2.83 -12.25 23.18
C ASP A 185 -2.63 -11.51 24.52
N GLY A 186 -3.64 -10.76 24.97
CA GLY A 186 -3.69 -10.05 26.24
C GLY A 186 -4.02 -10.95 27.41
N GLY A 187 -4.89 -11.93 27.20
CA GLY A 187 -5.38 -12.89 28.20
C GLY A 187 -4.80 -14.31 28.09
N THR A 188 -3.65 -14.50 27.45
CA THR A 188 -3.05 -15.85 27.28
C THR A 188 -2.77 -16.56 28.60
N GLU A 189 -2.67 -17.89 28.56
CA GLU A 189 -2.34 -18.67 29.77
C GLU A 189 -1.02 -18.22 30.40
N GLN A 190 -0.02 -17.90 29.59
CA GLN A 190 1.26 -17.37 30.06
C GLN A 190 1.09 -16.08 30.87
N LYS A 191 0.23 -15.15 30.44
CA LYS A 191 -0.04 -13.90 31.15
C LYS A 191 -0.92 -14.09 32.37
N CYS A 192 -1.89 -14.98 32.28
CA CYS A 192 -2.71 -15.38 33.42
C CYS A 192 -1.87 -16.05 34.53
N LYS A 193 -0.78 -16.75 34.16
CA LYS A 193 0.17 -17.42 35.08
C LYS A 193 1.43 -16.58 35.34
N ASP A 194 1.40 -15.27 35.13
CA ASP A 194 2.55 -14.39 35.38
C ASP A 194 2.93 -14.40 36.88
N LYS A 195 4.21 -14.19 37.19
CA LYS A 195 4.72 -14.10 38.57
C LYS A 195 4.19 -12.89 39.30
N ASP A 196 3.87 -11.82 38.57
CA ASP A 196 3.29 -10.60 39.11
C ASP A 196 1.76 -10.77 39.27
N PRO A 197 1.23 -10.81 40.51
CA PRO A 197 -0.18 -11.05 40.76
C PRO A 197 -1.09 -9.95 40.17
N VAL A 198 -0.59 -8.72 40.02
CA VAL A 198 -1.36 -7.61 39.45
C VAL A 198 -1.57 -7.84 37.95
N LYS A 199 -0.52 -8.26 37.24
CA LYS A 199 -0.58 -8.56 35.81
C LYS A 199 -1.40 -9.81 35.52
N ALA A 200 -1.24 -10.85 36.34
CA ALA A 200 -2.05 -12.07 36.26
C ALA A 200 -3.55 -11.76 36.43
N ALA A 201 -3.91 -10.99 37.46
CA ALA A 201 -5.30 -10.59 37.69
C ALA A 201 -5.86 -9.72 36.54
N ALA A 202 -5.06 -8.82 35.96
CA ALA A 202 -5.46 -8.01 34.81
C ALA A 202 -5.70 -8.88 33.56
N ALA A 203 -4.84 -9.86 33.29
CA ALA A 203 -5.00 -10.80 32.18
C ALA A 203 -6.26 -11.67 32.34
N HIS A 204 -6.51 -12.17 33.55
CA HIS A 204 -7.74 -12.92 33.85
C HIS A 204 -9.01 -12.09 33.67
N ARG A 205 -9.01 -10.83 34.14
CA ARG A 205 -10.16 -9.91 33.95
C ARG A 205 -10.43 -9.67 32.46
N ARG A 206 -9.37 -9.37 31.70
CA ARG A 206 -9.47 -9.16 30.24
C ARG A 206 -10.01 -10.39 29.52
N ALA A 207 -9.46 -11.57 29.80
CA ALA A 207 -9.89 -12.81 29.15
C ALA A 207 -11.39 -13.06 29.39
N ARG A 208 -11.86 -12.85 30.63
CA ARG A 208 -13.28 -12.97 30.97
C ARG A 208 -14.14 -11.94 30.24
N GLU A 209 -13.74 -10.68 30.27
CA GLU A 209 -14.48 -9.60 29.61
C GLU A 209 -14.60 -9.82 28.09
N LEU A 210 -13.54 -10.30 27.43
CA LEU A 210 -13.58 -10.62 26.01
C LEU A 210 -14.35 -11.90 25.70
N GLN A 211 -14.38 -12.88 26.60
CA GLN A 211 -15.24 -14.06 26.48
C GLN A 211 -16.72 -13.68 26.60
N ASP A 212 -17.06 -12.83 27.57
CA ASP A 212 -18.41 -12.32 27.78
C ASP A 212 -18.86 -11.50 26.57
N MET A 213 -17.99 -10.61 26.05
CA MET A 213 -18.25 -9.85 24.84
C MET A 213 -18.40 -10.74 23.59
N ALA A 214 -17.60 -11.80 23.47
CA ALA A 214 -17.74 -12.76 22.38
C ALA A 214 -19.11 -13.42 22.40
N ALA A 215 -19.54 -13.89 23.58
CA ALA A 215 -20.84 -14.52 23.77
C ALA A 215 -22.00 -13.54 23.52
N GLU A 216 -21.88 -12.30 23.99
CA GLU A 216 -22.89 -11.24 23.78
C GLU A 216 -23.08 -10.92 22.29
N LEU A 217 -21.98 -10.81 21.53
CA LEU A 217 -22.00 -10.33 20.15
C LEU A 217 -22.12 -11.44 19.10
N GLY A 218 -22.13 -12.72 19.52
CA GLY A 218 -22.16 -13.88 18.62
C GLY A 218 -20.83 -14.17 17.92
N ALA A 219 -19.71 -13.80 18.55
CA ALA A 219 -18.36 -14.14 18.10
C ALA A 219 -17.78 -15.30 18.93
N ARG A 220 -16.62 -15.82 18.52
CA ARG A 220 -15.87 -16.87 19.23
C ARG A 220 -14.59 -16.32 19.82
N TYR A 221 -14.30 -16.66 21.07
CA TYR A 221 -13.06 -16.29 21.72
C TYR A 221 -11.99 -17.37 21.51
N LEU A 222 -10.79 -16.96 21.11
CA LEU A 222 -9.63 -17.84 21.01
C LEU A 222 -8.41 -17.16 21.63
N THR A 223 -7.67 -17.95 22.42
CA THR A 223 -6.37 -17.56 22.98
C THR A 223 -5.41 -18.74 22.85
N ARG A 224 -4.18 -18.57 23.32
CA ARG A 224 -3.10 -19.56 23.21
C ARG A 224 -2.33 -19.71 24.51
N ALA A 225 -1.57 -20.81 24.60
CA ALA A 225 -0.79 -21.13 25.78
C ALA A 225 0.38 -20.15 26.01
N ARG A 226 1.07 -19.73 24.93
CA ARG A 226 2.27 -18.88 24.99
C ARG A 226 2.26 -17.79 23.92
N ASN A 227 2.85 -16.65 24.26
CA ASN A 227 3.01 -15.49 23.38
C ASN A 227 4.28 -15.60 22.53
N GLU A 228 4.25 -16.38 21.47
CA GLU A 228 5.36 -16.57 20.53
C GLU A 228 5.08 -15.87 19.18
N HIS A 229 6.07 -15.32 18.50
CA HIS A 229 5.92 -14.68 17.18
C HIS A 229 4.84 -13.56 17.08
N ALA A 230 4.50 -12.92 18.21
CA ALA A 230 3.56 -11.79 18.29
C ALA A 230 2.26 -12.02 17.48
N LYS A 231 1.81 -11.01 16.73
CA LYS A 231 0.59 -11.05 15.92
C LYS A 231 0.59 -12.21 14.93
N ALA A 232 1.70 -12.47 14.23
CA ALA A 232 1.80 -13.57 13.27
C ALA A 232 1.60 -14.94 13.95
N GLY A 233 2.15 -15.14 15.15
CA GLY A 233 1.95 -16.37 15.91
C GLY A 233 0.51 -16.58 16.38
N ASN A 234 -0.19 -15.50 16.76
CA ASN A 234 -1.60 -15.57 17.16
C ASN A 234 -2.49 -16.01 15.97
N LEU A 235 -2.26 -15.41 14.79
CA LEU A 235 -2.98 -15.78 13.58
C LEU A 235 -2.69 -17.23 13.15
N ASN A 236 -1.43 -17.66 13.19
CA ASN A 236 -1.07 -19.04 12.84
C ASN A 236 -1.73 -20.05 13.79
N HIS A 237 -1.76 -19.77 15.10
CA HIS A 237 -2.48 -20.61 16.06
C HIS A 237 -3.98 -20.67 15.72
N ALA A 238 -4.59 -19.53 15.38
CA ALA A 238 -5.99 -19.49 14.98
C ALA A 238 -6.25 -20.33 13.73
N LEU A 239 -5.42 -20.23 12.70
CA LEU A 239 -5.55 -21.03 11.48
C LEU A 239 -5.49 -22.55 11.74
N THR A 240 -4.80 -23.01 12.79
CA THR A 240 -4.84 -24.45 13.17
C THR A 240 -6.12 -24.89 13.88
N LYS A 241 -6.95 -23.95 14.32
CA LYS A 241 -8.16 -24.19 15.13
C LYS A 241 -9.45 -23.86 14.38
N THR A 242 -9.35 -23.29 13.18
CA THR A 242 -10.50 -22.95 12.35
C THR A 242 -10.48 -23.70 11.02
N SER A 243 -11.59 -23.66 10.28
CA SER A 243 -11.81 -24.48 9.09
C SER A 243 -12.41 -23.70 7.91
N GLY A 244 -12.43 -22.37 7.98
CA GLY A 244 -12.86 -21.51 6.89
C GLY A 244 -11.93 -21.64 5.69
N THR A 245 -12.51 -21.71 4.50
CA THR A 245 -11.76 -21.76 3.24
C THR A 245 -11.03 -20.44 2.96
N LEU A 246 -11.55 -19.32 3.49
CA LEU A 246 -10.94 -17.99 3.36
C LEU A 246 -10.76 -17.34 4.74
N GLY A 247 -9.58 -16.79 5.01
CA GLY A 247 -9.33 -15.96 6.19
C GLY A 247 -9.43 -14.47 5.85
N PHE A 248 -10.30 -13.74 6.55
CA PHE A 248 -10.38 -12.28 6.47
C PHE A 248 -9.84 -11.66 7.77
N TRP A 249 -9.01 -10.63 7.64
CA TRP A 249 -8.30 -10.03 8.77
C TRP A 249 -8.83 -8.62 9.04
N CYS A 250 -9.35 -8.41 10.24
CA CYS A 250 -9.85 -7.11 10.67
C CYS A 250 -8.86 -6.51 11.68
N SER A 251 -8.14 -5.45 11.31
CA SER A 251 -7.38 -4.66 12.29
C SER A 251 -8.32 -3.73 13.04
N THR A 252 -7.95 -3.33 14.26
CA THR A 252 -8.71 -2.38 15.07
C THR A 252 -9.15 -1.16 14.26
N ALA A 253 -10.45 -0.84 14.35
CA ALA A 253 -11.16 0.21 13.60
C ALA A 253 -11.51 -0.09 12.13
N ILE A 254 -12.32 -1.13 11.87
CA ILE A 254 -13.04 -1.27 10.61
C ILE A 254 -14.54 -0.98 10.83
N THR A 255 -15.01 0.11 10.23
CA THR A 255 -16.42 0.26 9.83
C THR A 255 -16.59 -0.44 8.49
N PHE A 256 -17.38 -1.51 8.42
CA PHE A 256 -17.75 -2.11 7.13
C PHE A 256 -18.72 -1.16 6.42
N PRO A 257 -18.34 -0.49 5.31
CA PRO A 257 -19.14 0.58 4.70
C PRO A 257 -20.48 0.09 4.11
N HIS A 258 -20.63 -1.22 3.91
CA HIS A 258 -21.81 -1.83 3.33
C HIS A 258 -22.87 -2.28 4.36
N ALA A 259 -22.70 -1.97 5.65
CA ALA A 259 -23.76 -2.19 6.64
C ALA A 259 -24.94 -1.21 6.52
N THR A 260 -24.82 -0.18 5.67
CA THR A 260 -25.84 0.87 5.51
C THR A 260 -26.10 1.15 4.03
N SER A 261 -26.81 0.26 3.36
CA SER A 261 -27.65 0.63 2.23
C SER A 261 -29.01 0.00 2.45
N TRP A 262 -29.80 0.66 3.30
CA TRP A 262 -31.25 0.52 3.36
C TRP A 262 -31.87 1.35 2.24
#